data_AF-A0A383EY19-F1
#
_entry.id   AF-A0A383EY19-F1
#
_cell.length_a   1.000
_cell.length_b   1.000
_cell.length_c   1.000
_cell.angle_alpha   90.00
_cell.angle_beta   90.00
_cell.angle_gamma   90.00
#
_symmetry.space_group_name_H-M   'P 1'
#
loop_
_entity.id
_entity.type
_entity.pdbx_description
1 polymer ?
#
loop_
_entity_poly.entity_id
_entity_poly.type
_entity_poly.pdbx_seq_one_letter_code
_entity_poly.pdbx_strand_id
1 'polypeptide(L)'
;MEPVYIGIAGTVLVLVLMSQRLPVAFAMIVVGLAGHGILDGWASAFSTFVTETWSTTTYYELVVIPMFVMMGNVASISGMSRDLYNAAYAWVGQLRGGLAHATVIGCTGFAALSGSSVASALTLGRVAMPEMARFGYDSRLAAGAVAAGGTLGILIPPSTGFVIYAILTEESVGRLFLAGVFPGLLLASLFLVVIFVQTLIRPELGPSARAFEWRERLQA
;
A
#
# COMPACT_ATOMS: atom_id res chain seq x y z
N MET A 1 7.29 44.77 2.92
CA MET A 1 7.39 43.97 4.16
C MET A 1 8.66 43.15 4.05
N GLU A 2 9.41 42.94 5.13
CA GLU A 2 10.54 42.00 5.09
C GLU A 2 10.03 40.62 4.63
N PRO A 3 10.73 39.93 3.71
CA PRO A 3 10.36 38.59 3.24
C PRO A 3 10.10 37.60 4.38
N VAL A 4 10.78 37.80 5.51
CA VAL A 4 10.62 37.00 6.73
C VAL A 4 9.21 37.10 7.32
N TYR A 5 8.59 38.29 7.35
CA TYR A 5 7.22 38.44 7.88
C TYR A 5 6.18 37.79 6.97
N ILE A 6 6.40 37.82 5.65
CA ILE A 6 5.55 37.14 4.68
C ILE A 6 5.65 35.62 4.86
N GLY A 7 6.86 35.11 5.08
CA GLY A 7 7.09 33.70 5.41
C GLY A 7 6.37 33.27 6.69
N ILE A 8 6.53 34.01 7.79
CA ILE A 8 5.87 33.71 9.07
C ILE A 8 4.34 33.77 8.92
N ALA A 9 3.81 34.79 8.25
CA ALA A 9 2.38 34.92 8.00
C ALA A 9 1.84 33.78 7.13
N GLY A 10 2.60 33.35 6.12
CA GLY A 10 2.29 32.20 5.27
C GLY A 10 2.24 30.89 6.08
N THR A 11 3.25 30.63 6.92
CA THR A 11 3.27 29.43 7.78
C THR A 11 2.06 29.39 8.72
N VAL A 12 1.74 30.51 9.39
CA VAL A 12 0.56 30.61 10.26
C VAL A 12 -0.72 30.40 9.46
N LEU A 13 -0.83 30.96 8.26
CA LEU A 13 -2.00 30.83 7.39
C LEU A 13 -2.22 29.37 6.96
N VAL A 14 -1.17 28.63 6.58
CA VAL A 14 -1.28 27.20 6.26
C VAL A 14 -1.83 26.41 7.46
N LEU A 15 -1.29 26.66 8.65
CA LEU A 15 -1.74 25.97 9.87
C LEU A 15 -3.21 26.26 10.20
N VAL A 16 -3.65 27.51 10.01
CA VAL A 16 -5.06 27.89 10.20
C VAL A 16 -5.95 27.19 9.16
N LEU A 17 -5.58 27.17 7.89
CA LEU A 17 -6.35 26.49 6.85
C LEU A 17 -6.45 24.98 7.10
N MET A 18 -5.36 24.34 7.54
CA MET A 18 -5.37 22.93 7.93
C MET A 18 -6.26 22.68 9.15
N SER A 19 -6.30 23.61 10.12
CA SER A 19 -7.21 23.51 11.28
C SER A 19 -8.69 23.53 10.90
N GLN A 20 -9.02 24.17 9.77
CA GLN A 20 -10.36 24.19 9.19
C GLN A 20 -10.71 22.92 8.39
N ARG A 21 -9.88 21.87 8.48
CA ARG A 21 -9.99 20.61 7.72
C ARG A 21 -9.86 20.80 6.20
N LEU A 22 -9.27 21.90 5.76
CA LEU A 22 -8.93 22.06 4.35
C LEU A 22 -7.84 21.04 4.00
N PRO A 23 -7.98 20.24 2.92
CA PRO A 23 -6.92 19.34 2.51
C PRO A 23 -5.61 20.10 2.26
N VAL A 24 -4.50 19.50 2.69
CA VAL A 24 -3.17 20.14 2.71
C VAL A 24 -2.78 20.71 1.34
N ALA A 25 -3.13 20.01 0.25
CA ALA A 25 -2.88 20.46 -1.11
C ALA A 25 -3.50 21.84 -1.41
N PHE A 26 -4.77 22.06 -1.04
CA PHE A 26 -5.43 23.35 -1.27
C PHE A 26 -4.85 24.44 -0.38
N ALA A 27 -4.48 24.12 0.87
CA ALA A 27 -3.83 25.07 1.76
C ALA A 27 -2.49 25.53 1.18
N MET A 28 -1.69 24.59 0.66
CA MET A 28 -0.40 24.86 0.02
C MET A 28 -0.54 25.69 -1.26
N ILE A 29 -1.54 25.39 -2.10
CA ILE A 29 -1.80 26.17 -3.32
C ILE A 29 -2.17 27.62 -2.96
N VAL A 30 -3.11 27.81 -2.02
CA VAL A 30 -3.57 29.15 -1.64
C VAL A 30 -2.44 29.98 -1.05
N VAL A 31 -1.69 29.43 -0.10
CA VAL A 31 -0.60 30.17 0.54
C VAL A 31 0.60 30.34 -0.38
N GLY A 32 0.95 29.33 -1.18
CA GLY A 32 2.05 29.42 -2.14
C GLY A 32 1.78 30.45 -3.24
N LEU A 33 0.57 30.44 -3.82
CA LEU A 33 0.17 31.39 -4.86
C LEU A 33 0.07 32.82 -4.30
N ALA A 34 -0.52 33.00 -3.11
CA ALA A 34 -0.58 34.30 -2.46
C ALA A 34 0.81 34.83 -2.07
N GLY A 35 1.68 33.95 -1.54
CA GLY A 35 3.05 34.29 -1.17
C GLY A 35 3.90 34.74 -2.36
N HIS A 36 3.91 33.96 -3.45
CA HIS A 36 4.59 34.37 -4.69
C HIS A 36 3.95 35.61 -5.31
N GLY A 37 2.62 35.76 -5.24
CA GLY A 37 1.94 36.94 -5.76
C GLY A 37 2.35 38.24 -5.06
N ILE A 38 2.64 38.17 -3.76
CA ILE A 38 3.07 39.30 -2.94
C ILE A 38 4.58 39.60 -3.12
N LEU A 39 5.41 38.58 -3.30
CA LEU A 39 6.88 38.73 -3.39
C LEU A 39 7.35 39.06 -4.80
N ASP A 40 6.90 38.30 -5.80
CA ASP A 40 7.42 38.33 -7.17
C ASP A 40 6.40 38.86 -8.19
N GLY A 41 5.18 39.16 -7.72
CA GLY A 41 4.07 39.69 -8.51
C GLY A 41 3.14 38.60 -9.07
N TRP A 42 1.86 38.96 -9.24
CA TRP A 42 0.81 38.01 -9.65
C TRP A 42 1.07 37.34 -11.01
N ALA A 43 1.68 38.04 -11.96
CA ALA A 43 2.03 37.45 -13.25
C ALA A 43 3.04 36.30 -13.10
N SER A 44 4.08 36.49 -12.26
CA SER A 44 5.07 35.45 -11.96
C SER A 44 4.46 34.31 -11.14
N ALA A 45 3.60 34.63 -10.18
CA ALA A 45 2.95 33.61 -9.35
C ALA A 45 2.08 32.66 -10.19
N PHE A 46 1.29 33.21 -11.13
CA PHE A 46 0.50 32.41 -12.04
C PHE A 46 1.36 31.64 -13.04
N SER A 47 2.45 32.22 -13.57
CA SER A 47 3.34 31.49 -14.46
C SER A 47 4.01 30.32 -13.76
N THR A 48 4.55 30.52 -12.55
CA THR A 48 5.16 29.45 -11.74
C THR A 48 4.14 28.38 -11.40
N PHE A 49 2.92 28.75 -10.97
CA PHE A 49 1.87 27.79 -10.68
C PHE A 49 1.55 26.89 -11.89
N VAL A 50 1.44 27.46 -13.09
CA VAL A 50 1.19 26.69 -14.31
C VAL A 50 2.38 25.81 -14.66
N THR A 51 3.60 26.35 -14.64
CA THR A 51 4.82 25.61 -15.01
C THR A 51 5.10 24.46 -14.05
N GLU A 52 4.98 24.68 -12.74
CA GLU A 52 5.20 23.63 -11.72
C GLU A 52 4.11 22.56 -11.74
N THR A 53 2.85 22.95 -11.98
CA THR A 53 1.76 21.97 -12.16
C THR A 53 2.03 21.12 -13.41
N TRP A 54 2.49 21.74 -14.50
CA TRP A 54 2.80 21.05 -15.75
C TRP A 54 3.99 20.10 -15.62
N SER A 55 5.08 20.54 -14.97
CA SER A 55 6.29 19.73 -14.73
C SER A 55 5.96 18.51 -13.87
N THR A 56 5.16 18.70 -12.81
CA THR A 56 4.73 17.63 -11.92
C THR A 56 3.79 16.65 -12.63
N THR A 57 2.84 17.13 -13.44
CA THR A 57 1.89 16.27 -14.16
C THR A 57 2.56 15.46 -15.26
N THR A 58 3.58 16.02 -15.92
CA THR A 58 4.34 15.36 -17.01
C THR A 58 5.53 14.57 -16.47
N TYR A 59 5.62 14.40 -15.16
CA TYR A 59 6.74 13.72 -14.54
C TYR A 59 6.77 12.24 -14.94
N TYR A 60 7.86 11.82 -15.58
CA TYR A 60 7.97 10.50 -16.19
C TYR A 60 7.77 9.35 -15.19
N GLU A 61 8.19 9.53 -13.94
CA GLU A 61 8.01 8.50 -12.91
C GLU A 61 6.54 8.24 -12.55
N LEU A 62 5.62 9.18 -12.85
CA LEU A 62 4.19 8.95 -12.67
C LEU A 62 3.64 7.90 -13.64
N VAL A 63 4.33 7.58 -14.74
CA VAL A 63 3.97 6.49 -15.68
C VAL A 63 4.02 5.12 -14.98
N VAL A 64 4.83 4.99 -13.94
CA VAL A 64 4.96 3.75 -13.16
C VAL A 64 3.64 3.39 -12.45
N ILE A 65 2.85 4.40 -12.04
CA ILE A 65 1.57 4.21 -11.35
C ILE A 65 0.55 3.43 -12.20
N PRO A 66 0.16 3.89 -13.41
CA PRO A 66 -0.78 3.15 -14.25
C PRO A 66 -0.22 1.80 -14.71
N MET A 67 1.10 1.67 -14.88
CA MET A 67 1.71 0.37 -15.22
C MET A 67 1.52 -0.67 -14.10
N PHE A 68 1.67 -0.28 -12.83
CA PHE A 68 1.40 -1.17 -11.70
C PHE A 68 -0.09 -1.50 -11.54
N VAL A 69 -0.98 -0.52 -11.74
CA VAL A 69 -2.42 -0.76 -11.75
C VAL A 69 -2.81 -1.72 -12.89
N MET A 70 -2.23 -1.55 -14.08
CA MET A 70 -2.43 -2.44 -15.22
C MET A 70 -1.95 -3.86 -14.90
N MET A 71 -0.73 -4.00 -14.34
CA MET A 71 -0.20 -5.29 -13.94
C MET A 71 -1.11 -6.00 -12.93
N GLY A 72 -1.59 -5.29 -11.90
CA GLY A 72 -2.51 -5.83 -10.91
C GLY A 72 -3.82 -6.33 -11.54
N ASN A 73 -4.38 -5.58 -12.49
CA ASN A 73 -5.57 -6.02 -13.23
C ASN A 73 -5.30 -7.26 -14.10
N VAL A 74 -4.18 -7.29 -14.82
CA VAL A 74 -3.78 -8.44 -15.63
C VAL A 74 -3.58 -9.69 -14.76
N ALA A 75 -2.88 -9.57 -13.63
CA ALA A 75 -2.65 -10.67 -12.69
C ALA A 75 -3.94 -11.16 -12.01
N SER A 76 -4.94 -10.30 -11.85
CA SER A 76 -6.26 -10.69 -11.34
C SER A 76 -7.09 -11.41 -12.40
N ILE A 77 -7.04 -10.98 -13.66
CA ILE A 77 -7.85 -11.55 -14.75
C ILE A 77 -7.23 -12.85 -15.29
N SER A 78 -5.91 -12.97 -15.31
CA SER A 78 -5.19 -14.14 -15.83
C SER A 78 -5.28 -15.38 -14.95
N GLY A 79 -5.82 -15.27 -13.73
CA GLY A 79 -5.85 -16.37 -12.75
C GLY A 79 -4.61 -16.46 -11.86
N MET A 80 -3.54 -15.72 -12.17
CA MET A 80 -2.28 -15.72 -11.39
C MET A 80 -2.50 -15.45 -9.89
N SER A 81 -3.44 -14.57 -9.54
CA SER A 81 -3.76 -14.27 -8.14
C SER A 81 -4.33 -15.48 -7.39
N ARG A 82 -5.12 -16.32 -8.08
CA ARG A 82 -5.70 -17.54 -7.53
C ARG A 82 -4.63 -18.63 -7.42
N ASP A 83 -3.75 -18.75 -8.40
CA ASP A 83 -2.64 -19.71 -8.37
C ASP A 83 -1.66 -19.37 -7.26
N LEU A 84 -1.31 -18.08 -7.09
CA LEU A 84 -0.47 -17.61 -5.99
C LEU A 84 -1.08 -17.92 -4.62
N TYR A 85 -2.40 -17.73 -4.47
CA TYR A 85 -3.10 -18.10 -3.24
C TYR A 85 -3.08 -19.61 -3.00
N ASN A 86 -3.32 -20.41 -4.04
CA ASN A 86 -3.30 -21.87 -3.95
C ASN A 86 -1.90 -22.40 -3.58
N ALA A 87 -0.84 -21.84 -4.17
CA ALA A 87 0.54 -22.18 -3.82
C ALA A 87 0.86 -21.81 -2.36
N ALA A 88 0.52 -20.59 -1.93
CA ALA A 88 0.68 -20.17 -0.54
C ALA A 88 -0.10 -21.07 0.43
N TYR A 89 -1.32 -21.47 0.05
CA TYR A 89 -2.16 -22.37 0.82
C TYR A 89 -1.62 -23.81 0.86
N ALA A 90 -1.11 -24.34 -0.24
CA ALA A 90 -0.47 -25.66 -0.25
C ALA A 90 0.76 -25.69 0.67
N TRP A 91 1.49 -24.58 0.77
CA TRP A 91 2.68 -24.48 1.60
C TRP A 91 2.37 -24.24 3.07
N VAL A 92 1.34 -23.46 3.41
CA VAL A 92 1.12 -22.98 4.79
C VAL A 92 -0.23 -23.42 5.37
N GLY A 93 -1.11 -24.01 4.57
CA GLY A 93 -2.45 -24.47 4.95
C GLY A 93 -2.47 -25.56 6.02
N GLN A 94 -1.38 -26.32 6.16
CA GLN A 94 -1.22 -27.36 7.19
C GLN A 94 -1.00 -26.78 8.60
N LEU A 95 -0.64 -25.50 8.71
CA LEU A 95 -0.43 -24.83 9.98
C LEU A 95 -1.77 -24.40 10.59
N ARG A 96 -1.80 -24.23 11.91
CA ARG A 96 -2.95 -23.62 12.62
C ARG A 96 -3.13 -22.19 12.14
N GLY A 97 -4.32 -21.86 11.62
CA GLY A 97 -4.54 -20.59 10.92
C GLY A 97 -3.96 -20.53 9.51
N GLY A 98 -3.69 -21.67 8.87
CA GLY A 98 -3.00 -21.75 7.59
C GLY A 98 -3.63 -20.95 6.45
N LEU A 99 -4.96 -20.83 6.39
CA LEU A 99 -5.65 -19.98 5.42
C LEU A 99 -5.36 -18.49 5.65
N ALA A 100 -5.29 -18.05 6.91
CA ALA A 100 -4.95 -16.67 7.25
C ALA A 100 -3.48 -16.35 6.94
N HIS A 101 -2.56 -17.30 7.19
CA HIS A 101 -1.16 -17.14 6.79
C HIS A 101 -1.00 -17.11 5.27
N ALA A 102 -1.67 -18.02 4.55
CA ALA A 102 -1.68 -18.04 3.09
C ALA A 102 -2.23 -16.72 2.50
N THR A 103 -3.20 -16.10 3.17
CA THR A 103 -3.72 -14.79 2.79
C THR A 103 -2.66 -13.70 2.94
N VAL A 104 -1.95 -13.63 4.07
CA VAL A 104 -0.89 -12.62 4.26
C VAL A 104 0.25 -12.84 3.25
N ILE A 105 0.66 -14.08 3.02
CA ILE A 105 1.71 -14.43 2.04
C ILE A 105 1.25 -14.12 0.61
N GLY A 106 0.01 -14.47 0.25
CA GLY A 106 -0.58 -14.13 -1.04
C GLY A 106 -0.66 -12.63 -1.25
N CYS A 107 -1.08 -11.87 -0.23
CA CYS A 107 -1.06 -10.40 -0.26
C CYS A 107 0.36 -9.86 -0.40
N THR A 108 1.35 -10.45 0.28
CA THR A 108 2.77 -10.07 0.22
C THR A 108 3.33 -10.27 -1.19
N GLY A 109 3.08 -11.43 -1.80
CA GLY A 109 3.52 -11.74 -3.15
C GLY A 109 2.81 -10.90 -4.20
N PHE A 110 1.50 -10.72 -4.08
CA PHE A 110 0.73 -9.88 -5.00
C PHE A 110 1.04 -8.40 -4.83
N ALA A 111 1.36 -7.95 -3.61
CA ALA A 111 1.87 -6.61 -3.31
C ALA A 111 3.16 -6.35 -4.08
N ALA A 112 4.10 -7.29 -4.06
CA ALA A 112 5.34 -7.20 -4.82
C ALA A 112 5.13 -7.16 -6.34
N LEU A 113 3.95 -7.51 -6.85
CA LEU A 113 3.64 -7.40 -8.29
C LEU A 113 2.87 -6.10 -8.58
N SER A 114 1.80 -5.87 -7.82
CA SER A 114 0.82 -4.80 -8.08
C SER A 114 1.19 -3.44 -7.47
N GLY A 115 2.10 -3.40 -6.49
CA GLY A 115 2.49 -2.19 -5.76
C GLY A 115 1.34 -1.41 -5.11
N SER A 116 0.18 -2.04 -4.94
CA SER A 116 -1.06 -1.40 -4.50
C SER A 116 -1.69 -2.14 -3.34
N SER A 117 -1.82 -1.44 -2.22
CA SER A 117 -2.43 -1.98 -0.99
C SER A 117 -3.92 -2.27 -1.18
N VAL A 118 -4.63 -1.36 -1.86
CA VAL A 118 -6.07 -1.48 -2.12
C VAL A 118 -6.34 -2.62 -3.11
N ALA A 119 -5.56 -2.73 -4.18
CA ALA A 119 -5.70 -3.82 -5.14
C ALA A 119 -5.42 -5.18 -4.48
N SER A 120 -4.37 -5.28 -3.66
CA SER A 120 -4.03 -6.50 -2.93
C SER A 120 -5.18 -6.95 -2.02
N ALA A 121 -5.72 -6.05 -1.20
CA ALA A 121 -6.83 -6.36 -0.30
C ALA A 121 -8.10 -6.78 -1.06
N LEU A 122 -8.43 -6.13 -2.18
CA LEU A 122 -9.61 -6.45 -2.97
C LEU A 122 -9.48 -7.80 -3.69
N THR A 123 -8.35 -8.04 -4.35
CA THR A 123 -8.13 -9.25 -5.15
C THR A 123 -8.03 -10.48 -4.26
N LEU A 124 -7.15 -10.43 -3.24
CA LEU A 124 -6.95 -11.58 -2.35
C LEU A 124 -8.12 -11.73 -1.38
N GLY A 125 -8.72 -10.63 -0.90
CA GLY A 125 -9.89 -10.69 -0.03
C GLY A 125 -11.09 -11.37 -0.70
N ARG A 126 -11.32 -11.13 -2.00
CA ARG A 126 -12.41 -11.79 -2.76
C ARG A 126 -12.24 -13.30 -2.88
N VAL A 127 -11.01 -13.79 -2.87
CA VAL A 127 -10.71 -15.24 -2.95
C VAL A 127 -10.65 -15.85 -1.55
N ALA A 128 -10.01 -15.18 -0.61
CA ALA A 128 -9.67 -15.74 0.69
C ALA A 128 -10.80 -15.67 1.73
N MET A 129 -11.61 -14.60 1.73
CA MET A 129 -12.74 -14.46 2.66
C MET A 129 -13.79 -15.58 2.53
N PRO A 130 -14.31 -15.92 1.34
CA PRO A 130 -15.28 -17.00 1.21
C PRO A 130 -14.69 -18.37 1.56
N GLU A 131 -13.42 -18.63 1.23
CA GLU A 131 -12.76 -19.87 1.62
C GLU A 131 -12.54 -19.96 3.14
N MET A 132 -12.07 -18.90 3.79
CA MET A 132 -11.95 -18.85 5.25
C MET A 132 -13.30 -19.10 5.93
N ALA A 133 -14.39 -18.50 5.43
CA ALA A 133 -15.73 -18.74 5.94
C ALA A 133 -16.18 -20.21 5.77
N ARG A 134 -15.89 -20.83 4.62
CA ARG A 134 -16.19 -22.24 4.34
C ARG A 134 -15.50 -23.20 5.32
N PHE A 135 -14.27 -22.88 5.73
CA PHE A 135 -13.51 -23.66 6.71
C PHE A 135 -13.83 -23.28 8.16
N GLY A 136 -14.81 -22.40 8.41
CA GLY A 136 -15.25 -22.03 9.75
C GLY A 136 -14.28 -21.08 10.49
N TYR A 137 -13.52 -20.25 9.78
CA TYR A 137 -12.69 -19.22 10.41
C TYR A 137 -13.58 -18.11 10.99
N ASP A 138 -13.14 -17.55 12.11
CA ASP A 138 -13.77 -16.37 12.68
C ASP A 138 -13.61 -15.17 11.73
N SER A 139 -14.70 -14.45 11.50
CA SER A 139 -14.72 -13.34 10.54
C SER A 139 -13.77 -12.20 10.91
N ARG A 140 -13.44 -12.03 12.20
CA ARG A 140 -12.50 -11.00 12.66
C ARG A 140 -11.07 -11.37 12.29
N LEU A 141 -10.69 -12.64 12.43
CA LEU A 141 -9.38 -13.12 11.99
C LEU A 141 -9.25 -13.04 10.47
N ALA A 142 -10.28 -13.46 9.74
CA ALA A 142 -10.29 -13.42 8.27
C ALA A 142 -10.17 -11.98 7.74
N ALA A 143 -11.02 -11.07 8.22
CA ALA A 143 -10.95 -9.66 7.83
C ALA A 143 -9.64 -9.01 8.28
N GLY A 144 -9.15 -9.33 9.47
CA GLY A 144 -7.88 -8.85 9.99
C GLY A 144 -6.68 -9.28 9.14
N ALA A 145 -6.65 -10.54 8.70
CA ALA A 145 -5.57 -11.07 7.85
C ALA A 145 -5.55 -10.39 6.46
N VAL A 146 -6.72 -10.17 5.85
CA VAL A 146 -6.83 -9.44 4.57
C VAL A 146 -6.43 -7.98 4.74
N ALA A 147 -6.92 -7.31 5.79
CA ALA A 147 -6.61 -5.91 6.05
C ALA A 147 -5.11 -5.71 6.32
N ALA A 148 -4.52 -6.51 7.20
CA ALA A 148 -3.10 -6.46 7.53
C ALA A 148 -2.24 -6.80 6.31
N GLY A 149 -2.53 -7.92 5.62
CA GLY A 149 -1.81 -8.32 4.42
C GLY A 149 -1.89 -7.28 3.31
N GLY A 150 -3.05 -6.64 3.13
CA GLY A 150 -3.25 -5.56 2.16
C GLY A 150 -2.33 -4.37 2.41
N THR A 151 -2.01 -4.02 3.66
CA THR A 151 -1.11 -2.90 3.97
C THR A 151 0.33 -3.10 3.51
N LEU A 152 0.76 -4.35 3.26
CA LEU A 152 2.10 -4.65 2.77
C LEU A 152 2.33 -4.15 1.34
N GLY A 153 1.25 -3.89 0.59
CA GLY A 153 1.26 -3.33 -0.76
C GLY A 153 2.04 -2.03 -0.93
N ILE A 154 2.14 -1.22 0.14
CA ILE A 154 2.88 0.04 0.08
C ILE A 154 4.37 -0.13 0.39
N LEU A 155 4.76 -1.23 1.04
CA LEU A 155 6.11 -1.39 1.60
C LEU A 155 6.96 -2.39 0.81
N ILE A 156 6.35 -3.36 0.13
CA ILE A 156 7.08 -4.38 -0.63
C ILE A 156 7.24 -3.90 -2.07
N PRO A 157 8.48 -3.74 -2.57
CA PRO A 157 8.72 -3.26 -3.93
C PRO A 157 8.34 -4.29 -5.01
N PRO A 158 8.00 -3.81 -6.22
CA PRO A 158 7.59 -2.45 -6.60
C PRO A 158 6.39 -1.90 -5.81
N SER A 159 6.42 -0.61 -5.42
CA SER A 159 5.34 0.04 -4.65
C SER A 159 5.01 1.42 -5.21
N THR A 160 3.73 1.65 -5.52
CA THR A 160 3.22 2.96 -5.96
C THR A 160 3.43 4.03 -4.89
N GLY A 161 3.23 3.69 -3.62
CA GLY A 161 3.38 4.66 -2.53
C GLY A 161 4.83 5.10 -2.33
N PHE A 162 5.80 4.20 -2.54
CA PHE A 162 7.21 4.57 -2.51
C PHE A 162 7.64 5.42 -3.70
N VAL A 163 7.06 5.22 -4.88
CA VAL A 163 7.29 6.13 -6.01
C VAL A 163 6.81 7.53 -5.65
N ILE A 164 5.56 7.67 -5.18
CA ILE A 164 5.01 8.98 -4.78
C ILE A 164 5.86 9.61 -3.66
N TYR A 165 6.26 8.83 -2.66
CA TYR A 165 7.11 9.34 -1.58
C TYR A 165 8.47 9.80 -2.10
N ALA A 166 9.14 9.01 -2.92
CA ALA A 166 10.43 9.35 -3.51
C ALA A 166 10.37 10.65 -4.32
N ILE A 167 9.30 10.85 -5.09
CA ILE A 167 9.06 12.09 -5.83
C ILE A 167 8.92 13.28 -4.87
N LEU A 168 8.10 13.13 -3.83
CA LEU A 168 7.84 14.18 -2.85
C LEU A 168 9.06 14.54 -2.01
N THR A 169 9.94 13.58 -1.73
CA THR A 169 11.16 13.79 -0.94
C THR A 169 12.40 13.99 -1.78
N GLU A 170 12.27 14.07 -3.11
CA GLU A 170 13.37 14.16 -4.07
C GLU A 170 14.44 13.06 -3.86
N GLU A 171 14.01 11.88 -3.42
CA GLU A 171 14.88 10.74 -3.17
C GLU A 171 14.89 9.77 -4.35
N SER A 172 15.92 8.93 -4.39
CA SER A 172 15.99 7.89 -5.42
C SER A 172 14.95 6.80 -5.16
N VAL A 173 14.01 6.62 -6.10
CA VAL A 173 13.03 5.53 -6.10
C VAL A 173 13.69 4.17 -5.85
N GLY A 174 14.80 3.89 -6.53
CA GLY A 174 15.54 2.62 -6.40
C GLY A 174 16.12 2.41 -5.00
N ARG A 175 16.65 3.48 -4.37
CA ARG A 175 17.12 3.40 -2.97
C ARG A 175 15.97 3.15 -2.01
N LEU A 176 14.83 3.81 -2.23
CA LEU A 176 13.64 3.63 -1.40
C LEU A 176 13.06 2.22 -1.52
N PHE A 177 13.06 1.65 -2.73
CA PHE A 177 12.67 0.25 -2.95
C PHE A 177 13.57 -0.71 -2.18
N LEU A 178 14.90 -0.57 -2.30
CA LEU A 178 15.83 -1.41 -1.54
C LEU A 178 15.65 -1.25 -0.03
N ALA A 179 15.45 -0.02 0.45
CA ALA A 179 15.20 0.26 1.85
C ALA A 179 13.88 -0.36 2.36
N GLY A 180 12.89 -0.51 1.48
CA GLY A 180 11.58 -1.07 1.77
C GLY A 180 11.52 -2.58 1.97
N VAL A 181 12.47 -3.33 1.38
CA VAL A 181 12.47 -4.80 1.43
C VAL A 181 12.53 -5.32 2.86
N PHE A 182 13.49 -4.84 3.66
CA PHE A 182 13.66 -5.26 5.04
C PHE A 182 12.42 -5.00 5.93
N PRO A 183 11.89 -3.76 6.01
CA PRO A 183 10.71 -3.49 6.83
C PRO A 183 9.45 -4.19 6.28
N GLY A 184 9.34 -4.39 4.96
CA GLY A 184 8.26 -5.16 4.34
C GLY A 184 8.24 -6.62 4.78
N LEU A 185 9.38 -7.30 4.70
CA LEU A 185 9.51 -8.69 5.15
C LEU A 185 9.37 -8.82 6.66
N LEU A 186 9.92 -7.86 7.43
CA LEU A 186 9.76 -7.83 8.88
C LEU A 186 8.28 -7.74 9.25
N LEU A 187 7.52 -6.81 8.66
CA LEU A 187 6.11 -6.65 8.96
C LEU A 187 5.28 -7.86 8.53
N ALA A 188 5.57 -8.43 7.36
CA ALA A 188 4.97 -9.69 6.91
C ALA A 188 5.20 -10.82 7.93
N SER A 189 6.44 -10.98 8.40
CA SER A 189 6.78 -11.99 9.41
C SER A 189 6.06 -11.75 10.74
N LEU A 190 5.95 -10.50 11.19
CA LEU A 190 5.23 -10.14 12.41
C LEU A 190 3.73 -10.47 12.29
N PHE A 191 3.11 -10.24 11.13
CA PHE A 191 1.72 -10.63 10.92
C PHE A 191 1.53 -12.15 10.98
N LEU A 192 2.45 -12.93 10.39
CA LEU A 192 2.40 -14.40 10.50
C LEU A 192 2.53 -14.84 11.97
N VAL A 193 3.46 -14.25 12.73
CA VAL A 193 3.62 -14.53 14.17
C VAL A 193 2.35 -14.18 14.94
N VAL A 194 1.73 -13.03 14.68
CA VAL A 194 0.48 -12.63 15.34
C VAL A 194 -0.64 -13.61 15.04
N ILE A 195 -0.80 -14.05 13.79
CA ILE A 195 -1.81 -15.04 13.41
C ILE A 195 -1.53 -16.36 14.15
N PHE A 196 -0.28 -16.83 14.16
CA PHE A 196 0.12 -18.05 14.85
C PHE A 196 -0.16 -17.99 16.36
N VAL A 197 0.20 -16.90 17.02
CA VAL A 197 -0.08 -16.71 18.47
C VAL A 197 -1.58 -16.67 18.74
N GLN A 198 -2.36 -15.97 17.91
CA GLN A 198 -3.81 -15.90 18.06
C GLN A 198 -4.48 -17.27 17.87
N THR A 199 -4.06 -18.05 16.87
CA THR A 199 -4.61 -19.39 16.63
C THR A 199 -4.11 -20.43 17.64
N LEU A 200 -3.00 -20.19 18.32
CA LEU A 200 -2.56 -20.98 19.48
C LEU A 200 -3.41 -20.71 20.72
N ILE A 201 -3.67 -19.45 21.05
CA ILE A 201 -4.43 -19.06 22.24
C ILE A 201 -5.92 -19.39 22.06
N ARG A 202 -6.45 -19.16 20.85
CA ARG A 202 -7.86 -19.40 20.51
C ARG A 202 -7.96 -20.22 19.22
N PRO A 203 -7.89 -21.56 19.32
CA PRO A 203 -7.95 -22.46 18.18
C PRO A 203 -9.24 -22.33 17.34
N GLU A 204 -10.32 -21.89 17.98
CA GLU A 204 -11.61 -21.59 17.36
C GLU A 204 -11.56 -20.47 16.31
N LEU A 205 -10.58 -19.58 16.37
CA LEU A 205 -10.46 -18.48 15.39
C LEU A 205 -9.98 -18.95 14.02
N GLY A 206 -9.22 -20.04 13.96
CA GLY A 206 -8.55 -20.50 12.75
C GLY A 206 -8.31 -22.00 12.78
N PRO A 207 -9.35 -22.82 12.57
CA PRO A 207 -9.23 -24.28 12.53
C PRO A 207 -8.19 -24.71 11.49
N SER A 208 -7.43 -25.77 11.81
CA SER A 208 -6.42 -26.30 10.88
C SER A 208 -7.11 -26.84 9.63
N ALA A 209 -6.68 -26.40 8.46
CA ALA A 209 -7.13 -27.03 7.23
C ALA A 209 -6.51 -28.42 7.08
N ARG A 210 -7.13 -29.27 6.25
CA ARG A 210 -6.70 -30.66 6.00
C ARG A 210 -5.23 -30.68 5.55
N ALA A 211 -4.42 -31.58 6.10
CA ALA A 211 -3.02 -31.70 5.73
C ALA A 211 -2.88 -32.13 4.26
N PHE A 212 -2.26 -31.30 3.42
CA PHE A 212 -1.89 -31.67 2.04
C PHE A 212 -0.68 -32.62 2.05
N GLU A 213 -0.66 -33.64 1.20
CA GLU A 213 0.53 -34.50 1.10
C GLU A 213 1.67 -33.77 0.39
N TRP A 214 2.93 -34.06 0.73
CA TRP A 214 4.13 -33.40 0.16
C TRP A 214 4.18 -33.42 -1.38
N ARG A 215 3.52 -34.37 -2.04
CA ARG A 215 3.40 -34.46 -3.50
C ARG A 215 2.47 -33.40 -4.10
N GLU A 216 1.42 -33.01 -3.39
CA GLU A 216 0.48 -31.96 -3.82
C GLU A 216 1.11 -30.56 -3.70
N ARG A 217 2.07 -30.38 -2.77
CA ARG A 217 2.81 -29.12 -2.55
C ARG A 217 3.80 -28.76 -3.67
N LEU A 218 4.28 -29.76 -4.41
CA LEU A 218 5.21 -29.60 -5.53
C LEU A 218 4.51 -29.48 -6.89
N GLN A 219 3.21 -29.76 -6.95
CA GLN A 219 2.40 -29.71 -8.17
C GLN A 219 1.52 -28.44 -8.26
N ALA A 220 1.38 -27.70 -7.15
CA ALA A 220 0.70 -26.41 -7.04
C ALA A 220 1.68 -25.25 -7.23
#